data_AF-A0A7S1NBU6-F1
#
_entry.id   AF-A0A7S1NBU6-F1
#
_cell.length_a   1.000
_cell.length_b   1.000
_cell.length_c   1.000
_cell.angle_alpha   90.00
_cell.angle_beta   90.00
_cell.angle_gamma   90.00
#
_symmetry.space_group_name_H-M   'P 1'
#
loop_
_entity.id
_entity.type
_entity.pdbx_description
1 polymer ?
#
loop_
_entity_poly.entity_id
_entity_poly.type
_entity_poly.pdbx_seq_one_letter_code
_entity_poly.pdbx_strand_id
1 'polypeptide(L)'
;TLNINEMAAATNRPHKVCGMHFFSPANVMRLLENVRCDQTDAETLATVMDLGRRLKKVCIMVGVCYGFVSNRMSHRYLQQVELLLEEGATPSQIDKVIRDFGFTVGPCQMADIAGHDVATYIRAERIKAGTLQEGARGGGLIQEAMVAAGRLGQKNGKGFYTYPKGSRQGVEDAAVTQIILAQAKKMGIKRRQISDEEILYRCMGVLVN
;
A
#
# COMPACT_ATOMS: atom_id res chain seq x y z
N THR A 1 -1.49 11.59 1.70
CA THR A 1 -0.06 11.94 1.64
C THR A 1 0.23 13.39 2.03
N LEU A 2 -0.78 14.25 2.22
CA LEU A 2 -0.58 15.66 2.58
C LEU A 2 -0.66 15.89 4.10
N ASN A 3 -0.03 16.96 4.59
CA ASN A 3 -0.07 17.38 5.98
C ASN A 3 -1.31 18.26 6.24
N ILE A 4 -2.26 17.75 7.02
CA ILE A 4 -3.52 18.46 7.26
C ILE A 4 -3.32 19.67 8.19
N ASN A 5 -2.25 19.69 9.01
CA ASN A 5 -1.92 20.86 9.83
C ASN A 5 -1.55 22.06 8.95
N GLU A 6 -0.81 21.84 7.85
CA GLU A 6 -0.51 22.89 6.86
C GLU A 6 -1.78 23.38 6.15
N MET A 7 -2.69 22.46 5.81
CA MET A 7 -3.99 22.82 5.24
C MET A 7 -4.83 23.64 6.23
N ALA A 8 -4.82 23.28 7.51
CA ALA A 8 -5.54 24.01 8.55
C ALA A 8 -4.98 25.42 8.76
N ALA A 9 -3.65 25.56 8.78
CA ALA A 9 -2.94 26.82 8.93
C ALA A 9 -3.20 27.80 7.77
N ALA A 10 -3.53 27.30 6.58
CA ALA A 10 -3.94 28.12 5.45
C ALA A 10 -5.38 28.67 5.56
N THR A 11 -6.10 28.42 6.67
CA THR A 11 -7.47 28.89 6.89
C THR A 11 -7.57 29.86 8.06
N ASN A 12 -8.64 30.65 8.09
CA ASN A 12 -8.99 31.52 9.22
C ASN A 12 -9.74 30.79 10.36
N ARG A 13 -9.90 29.47 10.26
CA ARG A 13 -10.66 28.64 11.22
C ARG A 13 -10.02 27.26 11.41
N PRO A 14 -8.73 27.19 11.79
CA PRO A 14 -8.01 25.92 11.92
C PRO A 14 -8.67 24.94 12.91
N HIS A 15 -9.37 25.46 13.91
CA HIS A 15 -10.13 24.67 14.89
C HIS A 15 -11.34 23.92 14.29
N LYS A 16 -11.85 24.35 13.12
CA LYS A 16 -12.92 23.68 12.37
C LYS A 16 -12.40 22.80 11.23
N VAL A 17 -11.09 22.55 11.15
CA VAL A 17 -10.48 21.68 10.13
C VAL A 17 -10.19 20.31 10.73
N CYS A 18 -10.58 19.25 10.03
CA CYS A 18 -10.31 17.84 10.37
C CYS A 18 -10.16 17.03 9.08
N GLY A 19 -9.34 15.99 9.09
CA GLY A 19 -9.27 15.04 7.99
C GLY A 19 -10.37 13.99 8.06
N MET A 20 -10.90 13.59 6.90
CA MET A 20 -11.80 12.43 6.74
C MET A 20 -11.28 11.55 5.60
N HIS A 21 -10.45 10.56 5.92
CA HIS A 21 -9.80 9.69 4.95
C HIS A 21 -10.65 8.44 4.69
N PHE A 22 -11.35 8.45 3.54
CA PHE A 22 -12.18 7.34 3.07
C PHE A 22 -11.35 6.27 2.34
N PHE A 23 -11.75 5.02 2.49
CA PHE A 23 -11.13 3.87 1.83
C PHE A 23 -11.86 3.52 0.53
N SER A 24 -11.12 3.26 -0.55
CA SER A 24 -11.72 2.96 -1.85
C SER A 24 -12.20 1.51 -1.96
N PRO A 25 -13.39 1.26 -2.56
CA PRO A 25 -14.41 2.24 -2.97
C PRO A 25 -15.14 2.84 -1.77
N ALA A 26 -15.21 4.17 -1.71
CA ALA A 26 -15.69 4.91 -0.52
C ALA A 26 -17.15 4.63 -0.15
N ASN A 27 -17.98 4.22 -1.11
CA ASN A 27 -19.36 3.82 -0.87
C ASN A 27 -19.51 2.39 -0.30
N VAL A 28 -18.51 1.52 -0.49
CA VAL A 28 -18.54 0.11 -0.07
C VAL A 28 -17.75 -0.09 1.23
N MET A 29 -16.54 0.45 1.30
CA MET A 29 -15.66 0.24 2.45
C MET A 29 -16.21 0.93 3.69
N ARG A 30 -16.18 0.22 4.82
CA ARG A 30 -16.72 0.73 6.09
C ARG A 30 -15.74 1.59 6.86
N LEU A 31 -14.44 1.37 6.74
CA LEU A 31 -13.45 2.11 7.52
C LEU A 31 -13.39 3.59 7.09
N LEU A 32 -13.32 4.48 8.08
CA LEU A 32 -13.08 5.91 7.91
C LEU A 32 -12.06 6.38 8.96
N GLU A 33 -10.91 6.86 8.50
CA GLU A 33 -9.90 7.48 9.35
C GLU A 33 -10.20 8.97 9.51
N ASN A 34 -10.71 9.37 10.67
CA ASN A 34 -10.84 10.77 11.03
C ASN A 34 -9.52 11.25 11.64
N VAL A 35 -8.91 12.27 11.04
CA VAL A 35 -7.55 12.71 11.38
C VAL A 35 -7.63 14.02 12.16
N ARG A 36 -7.30 13.96 13.45
CA ARG A 36 -7.25 15.12 14.35
C ARG A 36 -6.03 15.98 14.06
N CYS A 37 -6.25 17.22 13.64
CA CYS A 37 -5.21 18.24 13.53
C CYS A 37 -4.92 18.85 14.90
N ASP A 38 -3.79 19.54 15.02
CA ASP A 38 -3.29 20.06 16.31
C ASP A 38 -4.27 21.04 16.95
N GLN A 39 -4.95 21.85 16.13
CA GLN A 39 -5.87 22.88 16.58
C GLN A 39 -7.36 22.46 16.55
N THR A 40 -7.70 21.27 16.03
CA THR A 40 -9.11 20.86 15.86
C THR A 40 -9.83 20.83 17.20
N ASP A 41 -10.97 21.52 17.28
CA ASP A 41 -11.78 21.57 18.51
C ASP A 41 -12.62 20.30 18.72
N ALA A 42 -13.05 20.10 19.97
CA ALA A 42 -13.81 18.93 20.37
C ALA A 42 -15.17 18.82 19.64
N GLU A 43 -15.80 19.96 19.34
CA GLU A 43 -17.08 20.01 18.62
C GLU A 43 -16.92 19.46 17.19
N THR A 44 -15.87 19.85 16.48
CA THR A 44 -15.55 19.40 15.13
C THR A 44 -15.25 17.90 15.13
N LEU A 45 -14.45 17.42 16.10
CA LEU A 45 -14.17 16.00 16.26
C LEU A 45 -15.44 15.18 16.51
N ALA A 46 -16.32 15.65 17.40
CA ALA A 46 -17.60 15.00 17.67
C ALA A 46 -18.49 14.98 16.41
N THR A 47 -18.52 16.08 15.66
CA THR A 47 -19.30 16.23 14.43
C THR A 47 -18.86 15.25 13.34
N VAL A 48 -17.56 15.12 13.08
CA VAL A 48 -17.06 14.18 12.04
C VAL A 48 -17.27 12.72 12.43
N MET A 49 -17.20 12.40 13.73
CA MET A 49 -17.50 11.06 14.24
C MET A 49 -18.99 10.74 14.09
N ASP A 50 -19.88 11.68 14.40
CA ASP A 50 -21.33 11.52 14.18
C ASP A 50 -21.67 11.39 12.70
N LEU A 51 -21.10 12.25 11.86
CA LEU A 51 -21.29 12.20 10.41
C LEU A 51 -20.88 10.85 9.84
N GLY A 52 -19.69 10.35 10.20
CA GLY A 52 -19.23 9.05 9.72
C GLY A 52 -20.14 7.90 10.17
N ARG A 53 -20.68 7.94 11.40
CA ARG A 53 -21.69 6.98 11.87
C ARG A 53 -22.96 7.04 11.02
N ARG A 54 -23.47 8.24 10.72
CA ARG A 54 -24.65 8.45 9.85
C ARG A 54 -24.42 7.93 8.43
N LEU A 55 -23.19 8.01 7.94
CA LEU A 55 -22.74 7.43 6.67
C LEU A 55 -22.50 5.90 6.74
N LYS A 56 -22.85 5.25 7.86
CA LYS A 56 -22.64 3.82 8.13
C LYS A 56 -21.17 3.40 8.04
N LYS A 57 -20.27 4.30 8.43
CA LYS A 57 -18.82 4.04 8.53
C LYS A 57 -18.45 3.61 9.94
N VAL A 58 -17.36 2.85 10.02
CA VAL A 58 -16.63 2.53 11.25
C VAL A 58 -15.52 3.57 11.36
N CYS A 59 -15.74 4.57 12.21
CA CYS A 59 -14.84 5.68 12.37
C CYS A 59 -13.79 5.40 13.42
N ILE A 60 -12.53 5.70 13.10
CA ILE A 60 -11.43 5.74 14.05
C ILE A 60 -10.83 7.14 14.07
N MET A 61 -10.41 7.59 15.26
CA MET A 61 -9.71 8.86 15.42
C MET A 61 -8.20 8.61 15.44
N VAL A 62 -7.46 9.31 14.58
CA VAL A 62 -6.02 9.15 14.43
C VAL A 62 -5.30 10.49 14.41
N GLY A 63 -4.00 10.51 14.70
CA GLY A 63 -3.18 11.72 14.64
C GLY A 63 -2.65 12.01 13.24
N VAL A 64 -2.12 13.23 13.05
CA VAL A 64 -1.41 13.61 11.82
C VAL A 64 -0.05 12.92 11.78
N CYS A 65 0.13 12.00 10.85
CA CYS A 65 1.43 11.51 10.42
C CYS A 65 1.36 11.06 8.96
N TYR A 66 2.52 10.89 8.31
CA TYR A 66 2.55 10.43 6.92
C TYR A 66 1.91 9.04 6.81
N GLY A 67 0.79 8.96 6.07
CA GLY A 67 0.03 7.73 5.87
C GLY A 67 -0.95 7.38 7.00
N PHE A 68 -1.13 8.27 7.99
CA PHE A 68 -2.01 8.04 9.14
C PHE A 68 -1.71 6.70 9.82
N VAL A 69 -2.70 5.86 10.09
CA VAL A 69 -2.47 4.52 10.64
C VAL A 69 -2.33 3.51 9.50
N SER A 70 -3.35 3.38 8.66
CA SER A 70 -3.47 2.26 7.73
C SER A 70 -2.43 2.28 6.61
N ASN A 71 -2.23 3.42 5.95
CA ASN A 71 -1.24 3.52 4.86
C ASN A 71 0.19 3.48 5.42
N ARG A 72 0.42 4.04 6.61
CA ARG A 72 1.72 3.96 7.30
C ARG A 72 2.13 2.52 7.56
N MET A 73 1.22 1.71 8.11
CA MET A 73 1.44 0.27 8.32
C MET A 73 1.63 -0.45 6.98
N SER A 74 0.77 -0.16 6.00
CA SER A 74 0.82 -0.76 4.66
C SER A 74 2.15 -0.51 3.95
N HIS A 75 2.76 0.66 4.10
CA HIS A 75 4.07 0.95 3.49
C HIS A 75 5.17 0.00 4.00
N ARG A 76 5.19 -0.33 5.29
CA ARG A 76 6.19 -1.25 5.87
C ARG A 76 5.93 -2.68 5.45
N TYR A 77 4.66 -3.07 5.42
CA TYR A 77 4.23 -4.36 4.91
C TYR A 77 4.64 -4.56 3.44
N LEU A 78 4.32 -3.61 2.56
CA LEU A 78 4.68 -3.68 1.14
C LEU A 78 6.19 -3.62 0.91
N GLN A 79 6.94 -2.90 1.75
CA GLN A 79 8.40 -2.94 1.73
C GLN A 79 8.92 -4.36 2.00
N GLN A 80 8.35 -5.10 2.96
CA GLN A 80 8.74 -6.50 3.18
C GLN A 80 8.37 -7.41 2.02
N VAL A 81 7.18 -7.23 1.44
CA VAL A 81 6.77 -7.98 0.25
C VAL A 81 7.79 -7.80 -0.88
N GLU A 82 8.23 -6.58 -1.13
CA GLU A 82 9.22 -6.33 -2.16
C GLU A 82 10.60 -6.91 -1.82
N LEU A 83 11.07 -6.78 -0.59
CA LEU A 83 12.31 -7.43 -0.15
C LEU A 83 12.26 -8.95 -0.32
N LEU A 84 11.12 -9.58 0.01
CA LEU A 84 10.90 -11.01 -0.20
C LEU A 84 10.98 -11.39 -1.69
N LEU A 85 10.37 -10.59 -2.57
CA LEU A 85 10.45 -10.77 -4.02
C LEU A 85 11.87 -10.62 -4.54
N GLU A 86 12.62 -9.62 -4.08
CA GLU A 86 14.05 -9.42 -4.41
C GLU A 86 14.89 -10.64 -4.00
N GLU A 87 14.65 -11.15 -2.79
CA GLU A 87 15.48 -12.16 -2.13
C GLU A 87 15.20 -13.59 -2.59
N GLY A 88 14.03 -13.90 -3.15
CA GLY A 88 13.77 -15.28 -3.57
C GLY A 88 12.33 -15.69 -3.78
N ALA A 89 11.39 -15.08 -3.04
CA ALA A 89 9.99 -15.48 -3.08
C ALA A 89 9.34 -15.11 -4.42
N THR A 90 8.28 -15.85 -4.77
CA THR A 90 7.41 -15.52 -5.90
C THR A 90 6.17 -14.76 -5.42
N PRO A 91 5.51 -13.97 -6.30
CA PRO A 91 4.24 -13.33 -5.95
C PRO A 91 3.19 -14.33 -5.44
N SER A 92 3.09 -15.49 -6.08
CA SER A 92 2.13 -16.53 -5.70
C SER A 92 2.44 -17.20 -4.37
N GLN A 93 3.73 -17.40 -4.04
CA GLN A 93 4.13 -17.92 -2.73
C GLN A 93 3.72 -16.95 -1.63
N ILE A 94 4.06 -15.66 -1.78
CA ILE A 94 3.71 -14.63 -0.79
C ILE A 94 2.19 -14.55 -0.63
N ASP A 95 1.45 -14.43 -1.75
CA ASP A 95 0.00 -14.33 -1.70
C ASP A 95 -0.67 -15.59 -1.13
N LYS A 96 -0.11 -16.77 -1.34
CA LYS A 96 -0.60 -18.01 -0.73
C LYS A 96 -0.43 -17.95 0.79
N VAL A 97 0.78 -17.69 1.28
CA VAL A 97 1.07 -17.62 2.73
C VAL A 97 0.16 -16.63 3.44
N ILE A 98 -0.01 -15.44 2.86
CA ILE A 98 -0.84 -14.39 3.45
C ILE A 98 -2.33 -14.75 3.43
N ARG A 99 -2.81 -15.43 2.38
CA ARG A 99 -4.19 -15.92 2.34
C ARG A 99 -4.43 -17.05 3.32
N ASP A 100 -3.49 -18.00 3.44
CA ASP A 100 -3.58 -19.12 4.38
C ASP A 100 -3.59 -18.63 5.84
N PHE A 101 -2.92 -17.50 6.13
CA PHE A 101 -2.99 -16.84 7.43
C PHE A 101 -4.36 -16.23 7.73
N GLY A 102 -5.13 -15.82 6.72
CA GLY A 102 -6.51 -15.33 6.87
C GLY A 102 -6.86 -14.05 6.11
N PHE A 103 -5.95 -13.47 5.32
CA PHE A 103 -6.30 -12.34 4.45
C PHE A 103 -7.13 -12.82 3.26
N THR A 104 -8.11 -12.02 2.85
CA THR A 104 -8.95 -12.35 1.68
C THR A 104 -8.20 -12.24 0.36
N VAL A 105 -7.19 -11.37 0.29
CA VAL A 105 -6.39 -11.08 -0.90
C VAL A 105 -4.93 -10.92 -0.48
N GLY A 106 -4.02 -11.56 -1.21
CA GLY A 106 -2.59 -11.43 -0.99
C GLY A 106 -2.04 -10.06 -1.44
N PRO A 107 -0.87 -9.63 -0.94
CA PRO A 107 -0.30 -8.32 -1.24
C PRO A 107 0.00 -8.08 -2.72
N CYS A 108 0.47 -9.09 -3.45
CA CYS A 108 0.80 -8.95 -4.86
C CYS A 108 -0.48 -8.81 -5.70
N GLN A 109 -1.52 -9.60 -5.43
CA GLN A 109 -2.82 -9.42 -6.05
C GLN A 109 -3.46 -8.08 -5.67
N MET A 110 -3.29 -7.61 -4.43
CA MET A 110 -3.75 -6.29 -4.01
C MET A 110 -3.03 -5.16 -4.77
N ALA A 111 -1.73 -5.29 -5.01
CA ALA A 111 -0.97 -4.35 -5.83
C ALA A 111 -1.50 -4.28 -7.27
N ASP A 112 -1.91 -5.42 -7.84
CA ASP A 112 -2.53 -5.45 -9.17
C ASP A 112 -3.92 -4.78 -9.20
N ILE A 113 -4.69 -4.88 -8.12
CA ILE A 113 -5.99 -4.20 -7.99
C ILE A 113 -5.78 -2.69 -7.90
N ALA A 114 -4.82 -2.24 -7.09
CA ALA A 114 -4.52 -0.83 -6.88
C ALA A 114 -3.90 -0.17 -8.11
N GLY A 115 -3.01 -0.89 -8.80
CA GLY A 115 -2.27 -0.45 -9.97
C GLY A 115 -0.82 -0.08 -9.66
N HIS A 116 0.11 -0.65 -10.42
CA HIS A 116 1.56 -0.45 -10.21
C HIS A 116 2.03 0.97 -10.52
N ASP A 117 1.36 1.66 -11.43
CA ASP A 117 1.65 3.05 -11.76
C ASP A 117 1.37 4.01 -10.59
N VAL A 118 0.33 3.74 -9.79
CA VAL A 118 0.05 4.52 -8.58
C VAL A 118 1.18 4.34 -7.57
N ALA A 119 1.68 3.12 -7.38
CA ALA A 119 2.80 2.85 -6.50
C ALA A 119 4.08 3.55 -6.99
N THR A 120 4.37 3.50 -8.29
CA THR A 120 5.54 4.17 -8.90
C THR A 120 5.44 5.69 -8.80
N TYR A 121 4.24 6.27 -8.94
CA TYR A 121 4.01 7.70 -8.71
C TYR A 121 4.30 8.09 -7.25
N ILE A 122 3.74 7.34 -6.29
CA ILE A 122 3.98 7.58 -4.85
C ILE A 122 5.47 7.47 -4.53
N ARG A 123 6.16 6.48 -5.12
CA ARG A 123 7.61 6.32 -4.99
C ARG A 123 8.38 7.56 -5.45
N ALA A 124 8.06 8.08 -6.65
CA ALA A 124 8.73 9.27 -7.19
C ALA A 124 8.54 10.49 -6.28
N GLU A 125 7.32 10.69 -5.75
CA GLU A 125 7.05 11.77 -4.80
C GLU A 125 7.81 11.59 -3.48
N ARG A 126 7.97 10.36 -3.00
CA ARG A 126 8.76 10.07 -1.80
C ARG A 126 10.25 10.36 -1.98
N ILE A 127 10.80 10.11 -3.18
CA ILE A 127 12.19 10.45 -3.53
C ILE A 127 12.37 11.97 -3.56
N LYS A 128 11.47 12.70 -4.24
CA LYS A 128 11.48 14.17 -4.27
C LYS A 128 11.41 14.78 -2.86
N ALA A 129 10.60 14.19 -1.98
CA ALA A 129 10.47 14.60 -0.59
C ALA A 129 11.64 14.16 0.31
N GLY A 130 12.64 13.44 -0.19
CA GLY A 130 13.76 12.93 0.59
C GLY A 130 13.42 11.81 1.59
N THR A 131 12.21 11.24 1.50
CA THR A 131 11.72 10.17 2.41
C THR A 131 11.97 8.75 1.89
N LEU A 132 12.61 8.65 0.73
CA LEU A 132 13.07 7.42 0.11
C LEU A 132 14.33 7.73 -0.69
N GLN A 133 15.41 6.98 -0.46
CA GLN A 133 16.59 7.08 -1.29
C GLN A 133 16.36 6.40 -2.63
N GLU A 134 16.82 7.03 -3.71
CA GLU A 134 16.80 6.41 -5.04
C GLU A 134 17.63 5.11 -5.04
N GLY A 135 17.07 4.06 -5.63
CA GLY A 135 17.70 2.73 -5.65
C GLY A 135 17.64 1.95 -4.32
N ALA A 136 16.94 2.45 -3.29
CA ALA A 136 16.81 1.74 -2.02
C ALA A 136 16.11 0.38 -2.20
N ARG A 137 16.61 -0.63 -1.48
CA ARG A 137 15.99 -1.96 -1.38
C ARG A 137 14.59 -1.89 -0.75
N GLY A 138 13.65 -2.67 -1.29
CA GLY A 138 12.24 -2.61 -0.91
C GLY A 138 11.62 -1.23 -1.16
N GLY A 139 12.18 -0.49 -2.13
CA GLY A 139 11.84 0.89 -2.45
C GLY A 139 10.99 1.07 -3.71
N GLY A 140 10.38 0.02 -4.24
CA GLY A 140 9.48 0.01 -5.40
C GLY A 140 10.16 -0.26 -6.74
N LEU A 141 11.38 -0.78 -6.77
CA LEU A 141 12.14 -1.06 -7.98
C LEU A 141 11.56 -2.22 -8.80
N ILE A 142 10.97 -3.22 -8.14
CA ILE A 142 10.29 -4.30 -8.87
C ILE A 142 9.04 -3.74 -9.55
N GLN A 143 8.24 -2.94 -8.84
CA GLN A 143 7.04 -2.30 -9.38
C GLN A 143 7.40 -1.34 -10.53
N GLU A 144 8.50 -0.60 -10.42
CA GLU A 144 9.01 0.24 -11.50
C GLU A 144 9.35 -0.59 -12.75
N ALA A 145 10.03 -1.73 -12.59
CA ALA A 145 10.31 -2.66 -13.68
C ALA A 145 9.03 -3.27 -14.29
N MET A 146 8.01 -3.53 -13.48
CA MET A 146 6.69 -4.00 -13.93
C MET A 146 5.98 -2.94 -14.78
N VAL A 147 5.98 -1.67 -14.34
CA VAL A 147 5.42 -0.55 -15.12
C VAL A 147 6.17 -0.37 -16.44
N ALA A 148 7.51 -0.41 -16.43
CA ALA A 148 8.32 -0.32 -17.64
C ALA A 148 8.04 -1.46 -18.63
N ALA A 149 7.64 -2.64 -18.14
CA ALA A 149 7.20 -3.78 -18.95
C ALA A 149 5.70 -3.70 -19.36
N GLY A 150 5.02 -2.58 -19.12
CA GLY A 150 3.61 -2.39 -19.47
C GLY A 150 2.63 -3.17 -18.59
N ARG A 151 3.05 -3.60 -17.39
CA ARG A 151 2.23 -4.41 -16.46
C ARG A 151 1.66 -3.51 -15.37
N LEU A 152 0.46 -2.98 -15.59
CA LEU A 152 -0.17 -1.98 -14.71
C LEU A 152 -1.16 -2.58 -13.70
N GLY A 153 -1.42 -3.88 -13.75
CA GLY A 153 -2.36 -4.58 -12.88
C GLY A 153 -3.65 -5.01 -13.59
N GLN A 154 -4.73 -5.16 -12.84
CA GLN A 154 -6.01 -5.64 -13.36
C GLN A 154 -6.60 -4.72 -14.43
N LYS A 155 -6.34 -3.41 -14.33
CA LYS A 155 -6.88 -2.42 -15.26
C LYS A 155 -6.44 -2.60 -16.72
N ASN A 156 -5.29 -3.22 -16.96
CA ASN A 156 -4.83 -3.58 -18.30
C ASN A 156 -4.61 -5.10 -18.46
N GLY A 157 -5.15 -5.88 -17.53
CA GLY A 157 -5.13 -7.34 -17.55
C GLY A 157 -3.77 -7.97 -17.24
N LYS A 158 -2.73 -7.20 -16.86
CA LYS A 158 -1.37 -7.70 -16.63
C LYS A 158 -0.69 -6.92 -15.49
N GLY A 159 -0.40 -7.60 -14.40
CA GLY A 159 0.40 -7.13 -13.26
C GLY A 159 1.34 -8.23 -12.80
N PHE A 160 1.48 -8.47 -11.49
CA PHE A 160 2.11 -9.68 -10.96
C PHE A 160 1.44 -10.96 -11.45
N TYR A 161 0.17 -10.86 -11.82
CA TYR A 161 -0.57 -11.91 -12.51
C TYR A 161 -1.07 -11.43 -13.87
N THR A 162 -1.43 -12.38 -14.73
CA THR A 162 -2.22 -12.10 -15.93
C THR A 162 -3.69 -12.41 -15.66
N TYR A 163 -4.57 -11.53 -16.11
CA TYR A 163 -6.01 -11.60 -15.86
C TYR A 163 -6.72 -11.86 -17.19
N PRO A 164 -7.25 -13.08 -17.41
CA PRO A 164 -8.11 -13.35 -18.55
C PRO A 164 -9.30 -12.39 -18.59
N LYS A 165 -9.83 -12.12 -19.79
CA LYS A 165 -10.93 -11.16 -19.98
C LYS A 165 -12.11 -11.49 -19.05
N GLY A 166 -12.48 -10.53 -18.20
CA GLY A 166 -13.58 -10.67 -17.24
C GLY A 166 -13.24 -11.43 -15.95
N SER A 167 -12.04 -12.01 -15.84
CA SER A 167 -11.58 -12.68 -14.63
C SER A 167 -10.98 -11.69 -13.64
N ARG A 168 -11.38 -11.80 -12.36
CA ARG A 168 -10.68 -11.16 -11.23
C ARG A 168 -9.61 -12.08 -10.61
N GLN A 169 -9.59 -13.34 -11.03
CA GLN A 169 -8.59 -14.30 -10.61
C GLN A 169 -7.35 -14.16 -11.50
N GLY A 170 -6.23 -13.85 -10.87
CA GLY A 170 -4.93 -13.79 -11.53
C GLY A 170 -4.38 -15.19 -11.80
N VAL A 171 -3.73 -15.34 -12.95
CA VAL A 171 -2.96 -16.53 -13.34
C VAL A 171 -1.49 -16.15 -13.34
N GLU A 172 -0.64 -17.05 -12.84
CA GLU A 172 0.81 -16.84 -12.87
C GLU A 172 1.32 -16.66 -14.30
N ASP A 173 2.32 -15.78 -14.45
CA ASP A 173 2.91 -15.45 -15.74
C ASP A 173 4.43 -15.51 -15.62
N ALA A 174 5.06 -16.40 -16.39
CA ALA A 174 6.50 -16.60 -16.39
C ALA A 174 7.29 -15.32 -16.71
N ALA A 175 6.71 -14.36 -17.45
CA ALA A 175 7.33 -13.07 -17.72
C ALA A 175 7.59 -12.27 -16.44
N VAL A 176 6.73 -12.41 -15.43
CA VAL A 176 6.87 -11.72 -14.13
C VAL A 176 8.09 -12.24 -13.38
N THR A 177 8.29 -13.56 -13.39
CA THR A 177 9.49 -14.18 -12.83
C THR A 177 10.75 -13.64 -13.49
N GLN A 178 10.76 -13.51 -14.82
CA GLN A 178 11.91 -12.96 -15.54
C GLN A 178 12.20 -11.49 -15.18
N ILE A 179 11.16 -10.67 -15.00
CA ILE A 179 11.31 -9.27 -14.57
C ILE A 179 11.95 -9.20 -13.18
N ILE A 180 11.45 -9.99 -12.22
CA ILE A 180 11.96 -10.03 -10.86
C ILE A 180 13.42 -10.51 -10.83
N LEU A 181 13.74 -11.57 -11.57
CA LEU A 181 15.11 -12.10 -11.67
C LEU A 181 16.07 -11.09 -12.28
N ALA A 182 15.67 -10.42 -13.36
CA ALA A 182 16.47 -9.39 -13.99
C ALA A 182 16.72 -8.21 -13.04
N GLN A 183 15.70 -7.80 -12.27
CA GLN A 183 15.82 -6.70 -11.32
C GLN A 183 16.72 -7.07 -10.14
N ALA A 184 16.55 -8.26 -9.54
CA ALA A 184 17.42 -8.75 -8.49
C ALA A 184 18.89 -8.84 -8.95
N LYS A 185 19.13 -9.29 -10.19
CA LYS A 185 20.47 -9.32 -10.79
C LYS A 185 21.07 -7.92 -10.94
N LYS A 186 20.31 -6.94 -11.42
CA LYS A 186 20.76 -5.53 -11.52
C LYS A 186 21.16 -4.95 -10.17
N MET A 187 20.44 -5.35 -9.11
CA MET A 187 20.71 -4.92 -7.73
C MET A 187 21.84 -5.70 -7.05
N GLY A 188 22.44 -6.70 -7.72
CA GLY A 188 23.47 -7.55 -7.14
C GLY A 188 22.97 -8.46 -6.01
N ILE A 189 21.67 -8.75 -5.95
CA ILE A 189 21.06 -9.53 -4.87
C ILE A 189 21.21 -11.02 -5.15
N LYS A 190 21.89 -11.72 -4.25
CA LYS A 190 21.97 -13.18 -4.26
C LYS A 190 20.65 -13.75 -3.74
N ARG A 191 19.88 -14.36 -4.65
CA ARG A 191 18.62 -15.02 -4.31
C ARG A 191 18.82 -16.29 -3.49
N ARG A 192 17.87 -16.61 -2.62
CA ARG A 192 17.84 -17.79 -1.75
C ARG A 192 16.42 -18.37 -1.67
N GLN A 193 16.31 -19.59 -1.16
CA GLN A 193 15.01 -20.12 -0.77
C GLN A 193 14.50 -19.37 0.46
N ILE A 194 13.21 -19.06 0.47
CA ILE A 194 12.51 -18.39 1.58
C ILE A 194 11.37 -19.30 2.02
N SER A 195 11.30 -19.58 3.32
CA SER A 195 10.25 -20.40 3.89
C SER A 195 8.94 -19.62 4.04
N ASP A 196 7.82 -20.35 4.07
CA ASP A 196 6.50 -19.76 4.31
C ASP A 196 6.42 -19.09 5.70
N GLU A 197 7.11 -19.65 6.70
CA GLU A 197 7.23 -19.05 8.04
C GLU A 197 7.95 -17.70 8.01
N GLU A 198 9.05 -17.58 7.26
CA GLU A 198 9.77 -16.31 7.15
C GLU A 198 8.92 -15.25 6.43
N ILE A 199 8.23 -15.65 5.36
CA ILE A 199 7.29 -14.76 4.64
C ILE A 199 6.24 -14.23 5.63
N LEU A 200 5.60 -15.13 6.38
CA LEU A 200 4.56 -14.75 7.32
C LEU A 200 5.08 -13.83 8.42
N TYR A 201 6.19 -14.22 9.05
CA TYR A 201 6.81 -13.47 10.14
C TYR A 201 7.21 -12.06 9.69
N ARG A 202 7.88 -11.93 8.55
CA ARG A 202 8.30 -10.61 8.04
C ARG A 202 7.12 -9.72 7.69
N CYS A 203 6.13 -10.28 7.01
CA CYS A 203 4.94 -9.55 6.60
C CYS A 203 4.08 -9.10 7.80
N MET A 204 3.79 -10.00 8.74
CA MET A 204 2.94 -9.67 9.89
C MET A 204 3.71 -8.92 10.98
N GLY A 205 4.97 -9.26 11.21
CA GLY A 205 5.81 -8.63 12.23
C GLY A 205 5.94 -7.13 12.03
N VAL A 206 6.10 -6.67 10.78
CA VAL A 206 6.20 -5.21 10.49
C VAL A 206 4.87 -4.47 10.57
N LEU A 207 3.73 -5.18 10.55
CA LEU A 207 2.43 -4.55 10.83
C LEU A 207 2.26 -4.31 12.33
N VAL A 208 2.86 -5.14 13.17
CA VAL A 208 2.73 -5.06 14.64
C VAL A 208 3.75 -4.09 15.26
N ASN A 209 4.95 -4.00 14.69
CA ASN A 209 6.09 -3.22 15.22
C ASN A 209 5.99 -1.71 14.97
#